data_AF-A0AAE0ZJP0-F1
#
_entry.id   AF-A0AAE0ZJP0-F1
#
_cell.length_a   1.000
_cell.length_b   1.000
_cell.length_c   1.000
_cell.angle_alpha   90.00
_cell.angle_beta   90.00
_cell.angle_gamma   90.00
#
_symmetry.space_group_name_H-M   'P 1'
#
loop_
_entity.id
_entity.type
_entity.pdbx_description
1 polymer ?
#
loop_
_entity_poly.entity_id
_entity_poly.type
_entity_poly.pdbx_seq_one_letter_code
_entity_poly.pdbx_strand_id
1 'polypeptide(L)'
;MEALSNKPSLIEDEQYDALRKTFLASGKGRRPDLPPILIDNKLLLQLHYLRLESGTSWSQLQALFLKIKPDVTVSRIRPLIEKTVREFNKLLDADKPPFFNTLLDLDAITPDLRKIGITRSTAYSPPGLTSIEPVCVTNKIVIDFNQFINVERIATKEHMCAWLMHLLPNTDKRIVTNAIHRTITEKRIELKNAHKREQYNKGKVSEVKLTVNEQSNDVESLKKEINNLIEENKNLKTEKRDLKNEMRLMEAEIRSLNKKIIDGDIGSEDVDIKCDKNNAYSNNVRQTVIQLMSNAGVSAENCSKVIKIVSEGVCKQEDSS
;
A
#
# COMPACT_ATOMS: atom_id res chain seq x y z
N MET A 1 -10.44 -5.23 -15.01
CA MET A 1 -10.93 -4.72 -16.30
C MET A 1 -10.79 -3.22 -16.25
N GLU A 2 -9.57 -2.72 -16.49
CA GLU A 2 -9.26 -1.29 -16.42
C GLU A 2 -9.56 -0.61 -17.75
N ALA A 3 -10.03 0.63 -17.63
CA ALA A 3 -10.68 1.43 -18.65
C ALA A 3 -9.76 1.78 -19.83
N LEU A 4 -10.12 1.27 -21.01
CA LEU A 4 -9.85 1.91 -22.31
C LEU A 4 -11.11 2.71 -22.71
N SER A 5 -11.55 3.63 -21.85
CA SER A 5 -12.73 4.48 -22.10
C SER A 5 -12.44 5.69 -22.99
N ASN A 6 -11.19 5.90 -23.40
CA ASN A 6 -10.82 6.94 -24.36
C ASN A 6 -10.69 6.33 -25.76
N LYS A 7 -11.59 6.77 -26.64
CA LYS A 7 -11.78 6.30 -28.02
C LYS A 7 -10.49 6.32 -28.87
N PRO A 8 -10.41 5.48 -29.92
CA PRO A 8 -9.21 5.08 -30.62
C PRO A 8 -9.01 5.84 -31.95
N SER A 9 -9.39 7.13 -32.02
CA SER A 9 -9.30 7.88 -33.29
C SER A 9 -7.86 8.07 -33.81
N LEU A 10 -6.85 7.87 -32.96
CA LEU A 10 -5.44 7.94 -33.32
C LEU A 10 -4.87 6.62 -33.87
N ILE A 11 -5.56 5.50 -33.62
CA ILE A 11 -5.09 4.15 -33.94
C ILE A 11 -5.84 3.57 -35.14
N GLU A 12 -7.10 3.96 -35.32
CA GLU A 12 -7.97 3.58 -36.45
C GLU A 12 -7.57 4.36 -37.72
N ASP A 13 -6.77 3.74 -38.58
CA ASP A 13 -6.40 4.23 -39.90
C ASP A 13 -6.66 3.17 -40.98
N GLU A 14 -6.32 3.50 -42.24
CA GLU A 14 -6.49 2.57 -43.37
C GLU A 14 -5.76 1.24 -43.16
N GLN A 15 -4.61 1.25 -42.46
CA GLN A 15 -3.87 0.06 -42.08
C GLN A 15 -4.65 -0.78 -41.06
N TYR A 16 -5.25 -0.16 -40.03
CA TYR A 16 -6.10 -0.85 -39.06
C TYR A 16 -7.31 -1.49 -39.74
N ASP A 17 -7.95 -0.78 -40.67
CA ASP A 17 -9.09 -1.31 -41.44
C ASP A 17 -8.68 -2.50 -42.32
N ALA A 18 -7.51 -2.44 -42.95
CA ALA A 18 -6.96 -3.56 -43.72
C ALA A 18 -6.66 -4.79 -42.83
N LEU A 19 -6.08 -4.58 -41.65
CA LEU A 19 -5.84 -5.63 -40.65
C LEU A 19 -7.16 -6.24 -40.18
N ARG A 20 -8.13 -5.40 -39.84
CA ARG A 20 -9.46 -5.79 -39.37
C ARG A 20 -10.21 -6.60 -40.43
N LYS A 21 -10.22 -6.15 -41.69
CA LYS A 21 -10.80 -6.90 -42.83
C LYS A 21 -10.13 -8.26 -43.03
N THR A 22 -8.81 -8.30 -43.02
CA THR A 22 -8.04 -9.54 -43.22
C THR A 22 -8.24 -10.55 -42.10
N PHE A 23 -8.45 -10.06 -40.88
CA PHE A 23 -8.62 -10.90 -39.69
C PHE A 23 -10.07 -11.37 -39.50
N LEU A 24 -11.04 -10.49 -39.71
CA LEU A 24 -12.48 -10.79 -39.58
C LEU A 24 -13.10 -11.46 -40.81
N ALA A 25 -12.37 -11.57 -41.94
CA ALA A 25 -12.80 -12.33 -43.09
C ALA A 25 -12.98 -13.82 -42.71
N SER A 26 -14.22 -14.18 -42.34
CA SER A 26 -14.62 -15.50 -41.85
C SER A 26 -14.89 -16.53 -42.97
N GLY A 27 -14.69 -16.15 -44.24
CA GLY A 27 -15.04 -16.96 -45.40
C GLY A 27 -13.93 -17.87 -45.93
N LYS A 28 -14.31 -18.94 -46.64
CA LYS A 28 -13.45 -19.84 -47.44
C LYS A 28 -12.83 -19.16 -48.70
N GLY A 29 -12.83 -17.83 -48.76
CA GLY A 29 -12.30 -17.06 -49.88
C GLY A 29 -10.81 -16.76 -49.75
N ARG A 30 -10.19 -16.31 -50.86
CA ARG A 30 -8.83 -15.75 -50.81
C ARG A 30 -8.85 -14.54 -49.89
N ARG A 31 -8.02 -14.58 -48.84
CA ARG A 31 -7.84 -13.44 -47.95
C ARG A 31 -7.10 -12.34 -48.71
N PRO A 32 -7.43 -11.05 -48.49
CA PRO A 32 -6.66 -9.96 -49.08
C PRO A 32 -5.21 -10.07 -48.65
N ASP A 33 -4.29 -9.83 -49.58
CA ASP A 33 -2.88 -9.66 -49.23
C ASP A 33 -2.73 -8.35 -48.44
N LEU A 34 -1.99 -8.42 -47.33
CA LEU A 34 -1.69 -7.23 -46.57
C LEU A 34 -0.60 -6.44 -47.31
N PRO A 35 -0.70 -5.10 -47.37
CA PRO A 35 0.39 -4.28 -47.87
C PRO A 35 1.65 -4.48 -46.99
N PRO A 36 2.83 -4.06 -47.47
CA PRO A 36 4.02 -4.02 -46.62
C PRO A 36 3.76 -3.11 -45.42
N ILE A 37 3.72 -3.70 -44.23
CA ILE A 37 3.42 -2.99 -42.99
C ILE A 37 4.75 -2.75 -42.24
N LEU A 38 4.99 -1.50 -41.85
CA LEU A 38 6.09 -1.15 -40.96
C LEU A 38 5.77 -1.65 -39.55
N ILE A 39 6.79 -2.18 -38.88
CA ILE A 39 6.64 -2.69 -37.51
C ILE A 39 7.02 -1.58 -36.56
N ASP A 40 6.01 -0.78 -36.22
CA ASP A 40 6.10 0.34 -35.28
C ASP A 40 5.19 0.08 -34.06
N ASN A 41 5.27 0.97 -33.06
CA ASN A 41 4.43 0.86 -31.88
C ASN A 41 2.94 0.97 -32.23
N LYS A 42 2.59 1.70 -33.31
CA LYS A 42 1.22 1.81 -33.79
C LYS A 42 0.64 0.45 -34.17
N LEU A 43 1.36 -0.35 -34.94
CA LEU A 43 0.96 -1.71 -35.32
C LEU A 43 0.71 -2.59 -34.09
N LEU A 44 1.59 -2.54 -33.10
CA LEU A 44 1.43 -3.36 -31.89
C LEU A 44 0.17 -2.97 -31.09
N LEU A 45 -0.14 -1.67 -31.02
CA LEU A 45 -1.36 -1.17 -30.39
C LEU A 45 -2.61 -1.53 -31.21
N GLN A 46 -2.55 -1.44 -32.54
CA GLN A 46 -3.59 -1.89 -33.46
C GLN A 46 -3.91 -3.37 -33.25
N LEU A 47 -2.90 -4.23 -33.14
CA LEU A 47 -3.07 -5.65 -32.87
C LEU A 47 -3.67 -5.92 -31.48
N HIS A 48 -3.28 -5.13 -30.47
CA HIS A 48 -3.90 -5.22 -29.15
C HIS A 48 -5.39 -4.87 -29.20
N TYR A 49 -5.73 -3.78 -29.89
CA TYR A 49 -7.11 -3.32 -29.99
C TYR A 49 -7.96 -4.29 -30.81
N LEU A 50 -7.44 -4.80 -31.92
CA LEU A 50 -8.08 -5.84 -32.72
C LEU A 50 -8.40 -7.08 -31.88
N ARG A 51 -7.49 -7.48 -30.99
CA ARG A 51 -7.71 -8.61 -30.06
C ARG A 51 -8.87 -8.33 -29.09
N LEU A 52 -8.94 -7.11 -28.54
CA LEU A 52 -10.01 -6.72 -27.62
C LEU A 52 -11.36 -6.66 -28.33
N GLU A 53 -11.41 -6.07 -29.53
CA GLU A 53 -12.64 -5.92 -30.33
C GLU A 53 -13.20 -7.28 -30.78
N SER A 54 -12.32 -8.17 -31.24
CA SER A 54 -12.70 -9.48 -31.79
C SER A 54 -12.81 -10.61 -30.74
N GLY A 55 -12.40 -10.35 -29.49
CA GLY A 55 -12.34 -11.37 -28.43
C GLY A 55 -11.37 -12.53 -28.73
N THR A 56 -10.37 -12.31 -29.59
CA THR A 56 -9.54 -13.40 -30.12
C THR A 56 -8.45 -13.89 -29.17
N SER A 57 -8.07 -15.16 -29.38
CA SER A 57 -6.97 -15.78 -28.66
C SER A 57 -5.62 -15.22 -29.13
N TRP A 58 -4.63 -15.24 -28.24
CA TRP A 58 -3.25 -14.85 -28.58
C TRP A 58 -2.67 -15.67 -29.73
N SER A 59 -3.01 -16.96 -29.84
CA SER A 59 -2.54 -17.84 -30.90
C SER A 59 -3.01 -17.38 -32.28
N GLN A 60 -4.24 -16.88 -32.40
CA GLN A 60 -4.78 -16.35 -33.66
C GLN A 60 -4.11 -15.02 -34.04
N LEU A 61 -3.90 -14.13 -33.06
CA LEU A 61 -3.20 -12.87 -33.27
C LEU A 61 -1.75 -13.10 -33.70
N GLN A 62 -1.08 -14.08 -33.08
CA GLN A 62 0.27 -14.50 -33.44
C GLN A 62 0.33 -15.04 -34.88
N ALA A 63 -0.64 -15.85 -35.29
CA ALA A 63 -0.72 -16.35 -36.66
C ALA A 63 -0.94 -15.22 -37.68
N LEU A 64 -1.70 -14.17 -37.33
CA LEU A 64 -1.82 -12.98 -38.16
C LEU A 64 -0.48 -12.24 -38.26
N PHE A 65 0.18 -11.99 -37.12
CA PHE A 65 1.46 -11.30 -37.11
C PHE A 65 2.53 -12.03 -37.91
N LEU A 66 2.59 -13.35 -37.85
CA LEU A 66 3.51 -14.16 -38.67
C LEU A 66 3.28 -14.00 -40.18
N LYS A 67 2.06 -13.68 -40.63
CA LYS A 67 1.81 -13.38 -42.04
C LYS A 67 2.42 -12.04 -42.44
N ILE A 68 2.44 -11.08 -41.53
CA ILE A 68 3.07 -9.77 -41.72
C ILE A 68 4.59 -9.90 -41.69
N LYS A 69 5.11 -10.68 -40.74
CA LYS A 69 6.55 -10.85 -40.50
C LYS A 69 6.90 -12.30 -40.16
N PRO A 70 7.17 -13.15 -41.17
CA PRO A 70 7.43 -14.58 -40.97
C PRO A 70 8.72 -14.87 -40.18
N ASP A 71 9.66 -13.93 -40.18
CA ASP A 71 10.97 -14.01 -39.54
C ASP A 71 10.96 -13.79 -38.01
N VAL A 72 9.80 -13.48 -37.41
CA VAL A 72 9.69 -13.21 -35.97
C VAL A 72 9.21 -14.43 -35.20
N THR A 73 9.87 -14.73 -34.09
CA THR A 73 9.46 -15.78 -33.16
C THR A 73 8.14 -15.47 -32.46
N VAL A 74 7.21 -16.42 -32.55
CA VAL A 74 5.84 -16.35 -32.01
C VAL A 74 5.78 -16.00 -30.52
N SER A 75 6.72 -16.52 -29.72
CA SER A 75 6.74 -16.36 -28.25
C SER A 75 6.90 -14.92 -27.79
N ARG A 76 7.41 -14.02 -28.64
CA ARG A 76 7.71 -12.63 -28.27
C ARG A 76 6.60 -11.64 -28.58
N ILE A 77 5.70 -11.98 -29.49
CA ILE A 77 4.67 -11.06 -29.98
C ILE A 77 3.79 -10.58 -28.83
N ARG A 78 3.34 -11.51 -27.96
CA ARG A 78 2.52 -11.18 -26.81
C ARG A 78 3.24 -10.25 -25.81
N PRO A 79 4.42 -10.61 -25.26
CA PRO A 79 5.15 -9.73 -24.34
C PRO A 79 5.47 -8.36 -24.94
N LEU A 80 5.77 -8.32 -26.25
CA LEU A 80 6.06 -7.08 -26.96
C LEU A 80 4.84 -6.17 -26.99
N ILE A 81 3.68 -6.69 -27.42
CA ILE A 81 2.41 -5.96 -27.44
C ILE A 81 2.04 -5.50 -26.01
N GLU A 82 2.10 -6.39 -25.02
CA GLU A 82 1.77 -6.05 -23.62
C GLU A 82 2.73 -5.00 -23.03
N LYS A 83 4.00 -5.00 -23.43
CA LYS A 83 4.96 -3.96 -23.04
C LYS A 83 4.60 -2.62 -23.68
N THR A 84 4.38 -2.60 -25.00
CA THR A 84 4.03 -1.38 -25.74
C THR A 84 2.74 -0.74 -25.21
N VAL A 85 1.71 -1.54 -24.92
CA VAL A 85 0.46 -1.05 -24.31
C VAL A 85 0.70 -0.44 -22.93
N ARG A 86 1.52 -1.06 -22.09
CA ARG A 86 1.85 -0.51 -20.76
C ARG A 86 2.64 0.77 -20.84
N GLU A 87 3.55 0.90 -21.80
CA GLU A 87 4.31 2.13 -22.02
C GLU A 87 3.37 3.23 -22.54
N PHE A 88 2.55 2.91 -23.54
CA PHE A 88 1.55 3.83 -24.09
C PHE A 88 0.61 4.41 -23.03
N ASN A 89 0.10 3.56 -22.12
CA ASN A 89 -0.81 3.99 -21.06
C ASN A 89 -0.15 4.89 -19.99
N LYS A 90 1.18 4.96 -19.94
CA LYS A 90 1.92 5.86 -19.04
C LYS A 90 2.21 7.22 -19.66
N LEU A 91 2.03 7.37 -20.97
CA LEU A 91 2.34 8.59 -21.69
C LEU A 91 1.22 9.62 -21.53
N LEU A 92 1.62 10.89 -21.46
CA LEU A 92 0.72 12.03 -21.59
C LEU A 92 0.26 12.16 -23.04
N ASP A 93 -0.87 12.84 -23.28
CA ASP A 93 -1.45 12.95 -24.62
C ASP A 93 -0.51 13.60 -25.65
N ALA A 94 0.34 14.53 -25.21
CA ALA A 94 1.34 15.17 -26.06
C ALA A 94 2.44 14.22 -26.57
N ASP A 95 2.75 13.15 -25.82
CA ASP A 95 3.84 12.22 -26.12
C ASP A 95 3.38 11.00 -26.94
N LYS A 96 2.06 10.84 -27.14
CA LYS A 96 1.49 9.71 -27.88
C LYS A 96 1.80 9.74 -29.39
N PRO A 97 1.70 10.88 -30.10
CA PRO A 97 2.02 10.94 -31.53
C PRO A 97 3.45 10.48 -31.90
N PRO A 98 4.54 10.95 -31.24
CA PRO A 98 5.88 10.48 -31.57
C PRO A 98 6.10 9.01 -31.17
N PHE A 99 5.41 8.52 -30.14
CA PHE A 99 5.49 7.12 -29.73
C PHE A 99 4.99 6.17 -30.82
N PHE A 100 3.90 6.52 -31.53
CA PHE A 100 3.34 5.67 -32.60
C PHE A 100 4.34 5.38 -33.71
N ASN A 101 5.06 6.40 -34.17
CA ASN A 101 5.98 6.33 -35.30
C ASN A 101 7.36 5.76 -34.92
N THR A 102 7.54 5.30 -33.69
CA THR A 102 8.79 4.68 -33.26
C THR A 102 8.88 3.27 -33.85
N LEU A 103 9.83 3.08 -34.76
CA LEU A 103 10.12 1.77 -35.37
C LEU A 103 10.64 0.80 -34.32
N LEU A 104 10.11 -0.41 -34.32
CA LEU A 104 10.63 -1.49 -33.47
C LEU A 104 11.79 -2.18 -34.16
N ASP A 105 12.95 -2.11 -33.51
CA ASP A 105 14.05 -2.99 -33.83
C ASP A 105 13.74 -4.40 -33.31
N LEU A 106 13.16 -5.21 -34.19
CA LEU A 106 12.92 -6.63 -33.94
C LEU A 106 14.21 -7.42 -33.89
N ASP A 107 15.35 -6.91 -34.36
CA ASP A 107 16.67 -7.53 -34.18
C ASP A 107 17.30 -7.17 -32.81
N ALA A 108 16.61 -6.30 -32.07
CA ALA A 108 16.64 -6.03 -30.63
C ALA A 108 17.20 -7.14 -29.73
N ILE A 109 18.49 -7.13 -29.38
CA ILE A 109 19.03 -7.90 -28.24
C ILE A 109 19.59 -6.98 -27.16
N THR A 110 20.08 -7.55 -26.05
CA THR A 110 20.60 -6.74 -24.96
C THR A 110 21.74 -5.83 -25.45
N PRO A 111 21.87 -4.60 -24.94
CA PRO A 111 22.87 -3.65 -25.43
C PRO A 111 24.29 -4.22 -25.43
N ASP A 112 24.62 -5.07 -24.46
CA ASP A 112 25.93 -5.69 -24.34
C ASP A 112 26.21 -6.73 -25.42
N LEU A 113 25.19 -7.47 -25.86
CA LEU A 113 25.32 -8.38 -27.00
C LEU A 113 25.38 -7.62 -28.33
N ARG A 114 24.64 -6.50 -28.44
CA ARG A 114 24.70 -5.64 -29.63
C ARG A 114 26.09 -5.00 -29.82
N LYS A 115 26.73 -4.57 -28.72
CA LYS A 115 28.10 -4.00 -28.75
C LYS A 115 29.13 -4.94 -29.37
N ILE A 116 28.89 -6.25 -29.27
CA ILE A 116 29.80 -7.29 -29.76
C ILE A 116 29.38 -7.83 -31.13
N GLY A 117 28.49 -7.12 -31.83
CA GLY A 117 28.02 -7.47 -33.16
C GLY A 117 27.05 -8.64 -33.20
N ILE A 118 26.62 -9.16 -32.04
CA ILE A 118 25.53 -10.13 -31.99
C ILE A 118 24.24 -9.34 -32.21
N THR A 119 23.45 -9.77 -33.17
CA THR A 119 22.05 -9.43 -33.37
C THR A 119 21.23 -10.70 -33.20
N ARG A 120 19.90 -10.63 -33.16
CA ARG A 120 19.08 -11.84 -33.14
C ARG A 120 19.28 -12.64 -34.43
N SER A 121 19.29 -11.98 -35.58
CA SER A 121 19.50 -12.61 -36.89
C SER A 121 20.82 -13.38 -36.93
N THR A 122 21.91 -12.75 -36.47
CA THR A 122 23.20 -13.44 -36.39
C THR A 122 23.15 -14.54 -35.33
N ALA A 123 22.50 -14.34 -34.18
CA ALA A 123 22.48 -15.36 -33.13
C ALA A 123 21.89 -16.72 -33.59
N TYR A 124 20.95 -16.74 -34.54
CA TYR A 124 20.41 -17.98 -35.15
C TYR A 124 21.40 -18.68 -36.09
N SER A 125 22.30 -17.94 -36.71
CA SER A 125 23.26 -18.47 -37.68
C SER A 125 24.54 -17.69 -37.49
N PRO A 126 25.52 -18.22 -36.71
CA PRO A 126 26.79 -17.55 -36.51
C PRO A 126 27.35 -17.21 -37.89
N PRO A 127 27.40 -15.92 -38.27
CA PRO A 127 27.98 -15.57 -39.56
C PRO A 127 29.43 -16.04 -39.52
N GLY A 128 30.01 -16.33 -40.68
CA GLY A 128 31.46 -16.26 -40.83
C GLY A 128 31.87 -14.81 -40.60
N LEU A 129 31.88 -14.37 -39.33
CA LEU A 129 32.18 -13.03 -38.88
C LEU A 129 33.65 -12.77 -39.23
N THR A 130 33.85 -12.32 -40.46
CA THR A 130 35.13 -11.87 -40.95
C THR A 130 35.47 -10.62 -40.18
N SER A 131 36.46 -10.74 -39.27
CA SER A 131 37.06 -9.65 -38.52
C SER A 131 36.10 -8.94 -37.54
N ILE A 132 35.75 -9.64 -36.46
CA ILE A 132 35.45 -8.94 -35.21
C ILE A 132 36.80 -8.76 -34.50
N GLU A 133 37.18 -7.51 -34.20
CA GLU A 133 38.30 -7.22 -33.30
C GLU A 133 38.15 -8.01 -32.00
N PRO A 134 39.23 -8.45 -31.34
CA PRO A 134 39.12 -9.23 -30.11
C PRO A 134 38.26 -8.50 -29.06
N VAL A 135 37.05 -9.03 -28.84
CA VAL A 135 36.06 -8.47 -27.92
C VAL A 135 36.29 -9.06 -26.53
N CYS A 136 36.23 -8.21 -25.50
CA CYS A 136 36.21 -8.68 -24.12
C CYS A 136 34.87 -9.35 -23.78
N VAL A 137 34.87 -10.69 -23.71
CA VAL A 137 33.71 -11.46 -23.27
C VAL A 137 33.59 -11.39 -21.74
N THR A 138 32.54 -10.73 -21.25
CA THR A 138 32.27 -10.57 -19.82
C THR A 138 31.26 -11.62 -19.31
N ASN A 139 31.23 -11.86 -17.99
CA ASN A 139 30.19 -12.71 -17.37
C ASN A 139 28.77 -12.24 -17.72
N LYS A 140 28.58 -10.92 -17.86
CA LYS A 140 27.30 -10.33 -18.24
C LYS A 140 26.89 -10.73 -19.65
N ILE A 141 27.81 -10.69 -20.62
CA ILE A 141 27.57 -11.17 -21.99
C ILE A 141 27.15 -12.64 -21.98
N VAL A 142 27.86 -13.49 -21.23
CA VAL A 142 27.52 -14.92 -21.13
C VAL A 142 26.12 -15.14 -20.54
N ILE A 143 25.76 -14.40 -19.49
CA ILE A 143 24.44 -14.49 -18.85
C ILE A 143 23.34 -14.00 -19.80
N ASP A 144 23.52 -12.81 -20.39
CA ASP A 144 22.56 -12.20 -21.31
C ASP A 144 22.34 -13.11 -22.53
N PHE A 145 23.41 -13.69 -23.07
CA PHE A 145 23.32 -14.58 -24.22
C PHE A 145 22.64 -15.89 -23.89
N ASN A 146 22.99 -16.50 -22.75
CA ASN A 146 22.30 -17.69 -22.27
C ASN A 146 20.80 -17.40 -22.00
N GLN A 147 20.46 -16.23 -21.45
CA GLN A 147 19.06 -15.84 -21.26
C GLN A 147 18.35 -15.71 -22.61
N PHE A 148 18.97 -15.06 -23.58
CA PHE A 148 18.46 -14.92 -24.93
C PHE A 148 18.19 -16.29 -25.58
N ILE A 149 19.18 -17.20 -25.58
CA ILE A 149 19.05 -18.56 -26.13
C ILE A 149 17.89 -19.32 -25.47
N ASN A 150 17.74 -19.23 -24.14
CA ASN A 150 16.65 -19.89 -23.42
C ASN A 150 15.26 -19.31 -23.75
N VAL A 151 15.16 -17.99 -23.93
CA VAL A 151 13.89 -17.31 -24.28
C VAL A 151 13.49 -17.63 -25.72
N GLU A 152 14.43 -17.54 -26.65
CA GLU A 152 14.19 -17.81 -28.07
C GLU A 152 14.06 -19.29 -28.39
N ARG A 153 14.41 -20.16 -27.43
CA ARG A 153 14.55 -21.62 -27.63
C ARG A 153 15.47 -21.94 -28.81
N ILE A 154 16.46 -21.08 -29.05
CA ILE A 154 17.54 -21.34 -30.00
C ILE A 154 18.33 -22.52 -29.43
N ALA A 155 18.62 -23.51 -30.26
CA ALA A 155 19.15 -24.80 -29.82
C ALA A 155 20.45 -24.69 -28.99
N THR A 156 20.62 -25.70 -28.11
CA THR A 156 21.76 -26.18 -27.28
C THR A 156 22.88 -25.24 -26.85
N LYS A 157 23.48 -25.54 -25.67
CA LYS A 157 24.70 -24.89 -25.17
C LYS A 157 25.85 -24.88 -26.20
N GLU A 158 25.84 -25.81 -27.14
CA GLU A 158 26.82 -25.89 -28.22
C GLU A 158 26.77 -24.67 -29.16
N HIS A 159 25.61 -24.10 -29.44
CA HIS A 159 25.50 -22.87 -30.23
C HIS A 159 26.17 -21.69 -29.53
N MET A 160 25.94 -21.54 -28.23
CA MET A 160 26.60 -20.51 -27.44
C MET A 160 28.11 -20.72 -27.41
N CYS A 161 28.57 -21.97 -27.22
CA CYS A 161 29.99 -22.28 -27.29
C CYS A 161 30.56 -21.94 -28.66
N ALA A 162 29.90 -22.28 -29.77
CA ALA A 162 30.36 -21.96 -31.11
C ALA A 162 30.53 -20.43 -31.29
N TRP A 163 29.53 -19.66 -30.86
CA TRP A 163 29.60 -18.21 -30.88
C TRP A 163 30.75 -17.63 -30.03
N LEU A 164 30.91 -18.08 -28.79
CA LEU A 164 31.98 -17.58 -27.92
C LEU A 164 33.37 -18.01 -28.43
N MET A 165 33.48 -19.18 -29.06
CA MET A 165 34.72 -19.63 -29.71
C MET A 165 35.10 -18.74 -30.90
N HIS A 166 34.12 -18.24 -31.67
CA HIS A 166 34.39 -17.26 -32.73
C HIS A 166 34.87 -15.91 -32.18
N LEU A 167 34.33 -15.48 -31.04
CA LEU A 167 34.77 -14.25 -30.36
C LEU A 167 36.13 -14.40 -29.64
N LEU A 168 36.54 -15.64 -29.36
CA LEU A 168 37.76 -15.98 -28.64
C LEU A 168 38.58 -17.03 -29.42
N PRO A 169 39.08 -16.70 -30.62
CA PRO A 169 39.63 -17.68 -31.58
C PRO A 169 40.84 -18.47 -31.06
N ASN A 170 41.54 -17.96 -30.04
CA ASN A 170 42.72 -18.59 -29.45
C ASN A 170 42.43 -19.35 -28.14
N THR A 171 41.16 -19.55 -27.78
CA THR A 171 40.78 -20.21 -26.51
C THR A 171 40.32 -21.64 -26.75
N ASP A 172 40.74 -22.58 -25.91
CA ASP A 172 40.27 -23.97 -25.96
C ASP A 172 38.76 -24.06 -25.64
N LYS A 173 38.01 -24.82 -26.45
CA LYS A 173 36.58 -25.12 -26.26
C LYS A 173 36.25 -25.59 -24.84
N ARG A 174 37.11 -26.39 -24.20
CA ARG A 174 36.93 -26.87 -22.83
C ARG A 174 36.94 -25.72 -21.84
N ILE A 175 37.86 -24.76 -22.02
CA ILE A 175 37.97 -23.57 -21.16
C ILE A 175 36.71 -22.72 -21.30
N VAL A 176 36.29 -22.43 -22.53
CA VAL A 176 35.06 -21.66 -22.79
C VAL A 176 33.83 -22.35 -22.20
N THR A 177 33.69 -23.66 -22.40
CA THR A 177 32.56 -24.44 -21.87
C THR A 177 32.52 -24.45 -20.34
N ASN A 178 33.67 -24.60 -19.70
CA ASN A 178 33.78 -24.57 -18.23
C ASN A 178 33.48 -23.17 -17.67
N ALA A 179 33.98 -22.12 -18.32
CA ALA A 179 33.71 -20.73 -17.93
C ALA A 179 32.21 -20.39 -18.04
N ILE A 180 31.57 -20.81 -19.14
CA ILE A 180 30.12 -20.73 -19.31
C ILE A 180 29.40 -21.43 -18.16
N HIS A 181 29.75 -22.70 -17.90
CA HIS A 181 29.07 -23.50 -16.90
C HIS A 181 29.19 -22.88 -15.50
N ARG A 182 30.40 -22.45 -15.15
CA ARG A 182 30.69 -21.77 -13.89
C ARG A 182 29.86 -20.49 -13.74
N THR A 183 29.92 -19.59 -14.72
CA THR A 183 29.21 -18.30 -14.70
C THR A 183 27.70 -18.49 -14.55
N ILE A 184 27.11 -19.41 -15.30
CA ILE A 184 25.67 -19.70 -15.22
C ILE A 184 25.30 -20.30 -13.86
N THR A 185 26.14 -21.19 -13.33
CA THR A 185 25.89 -21.86 -12.05
C THR A 185 26.00 -20.89 -10.87
N GLU A 186 27.04 -20.07 -10.84
CA GLU A 186 27.22 -18.99 -9.86
C GLU A 186 26.00 -18.04 -9.91
N LYS A 187 25.56 -17.62 -11.10
CA LYS A 187 24.39 -16.76 -11.22
C LYS A 187 23.10 -17.41 -10.70
N ARG A 188 22.92 -18.71 -10.94
CA ARG A 188 21.77 -19.46 -10.40
C ARG A 188 21.80 -19.54 -8.88
N ILE A 189 22.97 -19.71 -8.27
CA ILE A 189 23.13 -19.72 -6.81
C ILE A 189 22.80 -18.35 -6.24
N GLU A 190 23.32 -17.27 -6.85
CA GLU A 190 22.98 -15.89 -6.47
C GLU A 190 21.48 -15.64 -6.48
N LEU A 191 20.79 -16.01 -7.57
CA LEU A 191 19.35 -15.82 -7.71
C LEU A 191 18.56 -16.60 -6.65
N LYS A 192 18.95 -17.85 -6.36
CA LYS A 192 18.34 -18.65 -5.28
C LYS A 192 18.53 -17.99 -3.92
N ASN A 193 19.72 -17.46 -3.64
CA ASN A 193 20.01 -16.79 -2.38
C ASN A 193 19.24 -15.46 -2.25
N ALA A 194 19.17 -14.68 -3.34
CA ALA A 194 18.38 -13.44 -3.39
C ALA A 194 16.89 -13.73 -3.12
N HIS A 195 16.32 -14.77 -3.74
CA HIS A 195 14.94 -15.16 -3.51
C HIS A 195 14.68 -15.60 -2.06
N LYS A 196 15.58 -16.37 -1.45
CA LYS A 196 15.48 -16.73 -0.02
C LYS A 196 15.49 -15.49 0.87
N ARG A 197 16.35 -14.51 0.58
CA ARG A 197 16.39 -13.23 1.32
C ARG A 197 15.10 -12.43 1.15
N GLU A 198 14.56 -12.37 -0.06
CA GLU A 198 13.29 -11.70 -0.34
C GLU A 198 12.13 -12.32 0.44
N GLN A 199 12.03 -13.66 0.45
CA GLN A 199 11.02 -14.36 1.25
C GLN A 199 11.16 -14.09 2.75
N TYR A 200 12.38 -14.13 3.27
CA TYR A 200 12.66 -13.79 4.67
C TYR A 200 12.22 -12.36 5.00
N ASN A 201 12.60 -11.39 4.16
CA ASN A 201 12.22 -9.99 4.34
C ASN A 201 10.70 -9.79 4.26
N LYS A 202 10.02 -10.49 3.36
CA LYS A 202 8.55 -10.47 3.26
C LYS A 202 7.88 -10.99 4.55
N GLY A 203 8.45 -12.01 5.17
CA GLY A 203 8.04 -12.50 6.48
C GLY A 203 8.20 -11.41 7.55
N LYS A 204 9.37 -10.77 7.62
CA LYS A 204 9.65 -9.68 8.56
C LYS A 204 8.74 -8.47 8.38
N VAL A 205 8.44 -8.07 7.14
CA VAL A 205 7.49 -6.99 6.84
C VAL A 205 6.08 -7.35 7.32
N SER A 206 5.68 -8.62 7.19
CA SER A 206 4.37 -9.08 7.66
C SER A 206 4.28 -9.05 9.18
N GLU A 207 5.34 -9.43 9.88
CA GLU A 207 5.46 -9.35 11.34
C GLU A 207 5.36 -7.89 11.83
N VAL A 208 6.13 -6.97 11.22
CA VAL A 208 6.06 -5.53 11.53
C VAL A 208 4.67 -4.95 11.25
N LYS A 209 3.99 -5.42 10.21
CA LYS A 209 2.63 -4.95 9.90
C LYS A 209 1.62 -5.37 10.98
N LEU A 210 1.77 -6.57 11.55
CA LEU A 210 0.92 -7.02 12.65
C LEU A 210 1.14 -6.16 13.90
N THR A 211 2.40 -5.92 14.28
CA THR A 211 2.71 -5.10 15.46
C THR A 211 2.24 -3.65 15.31
N VAL A 212 2.35 -3.06 14.10
CA VAL A 212 1.82 -1.72 13.83
C VAL A 212 0.30 -1.69 13.95
N ASN A 213 -0.41 -2.72 13.49
CA ASN A 213 -1.87 -2.79 13.63
C ASN A 213 -2.29 -2.93 15.10
N GLU A 214 -1.59 -3.74 15.89
CA GLU A 214 -1.82 -3.87 17.34
C GLU A 214 -1.64 -2.50 18.03
N GLN A 215 -0.52 -1.82 17.78
CA GLN A 215 -0.27 -0.48 18.31
C GLN A 215 -1.32 0.55 17.86
N SER A 216 -1.80 0.45 16.61
CA SER A 216 -2.86 1.33 16.11
C SER A 216 -4.16 1.15 16.88
N ASN A 217 -4.53 -0.09 17.19
CA ASN A 217 -5.73 -0.38 17.99
C ASN A 217 -5.60 0.16 19.42
N ASP A 218 -4.43 0.01 20.04
CA ASP A 218 -4.15 0.55 21.36
C ASP A 218 -4.28 2.08 21.38
N VAL A 219 -3.76 2.76 20.36
CA VAL A 219 -3.89 4.23 20.21
C VAL A 219 -5.36 4.64 20.06
N GLU A 220 -6.17 3.90 19.31
CA GLU A 220 -7.60 4.19 19.20
C GLU A 220 -8.35 3.99 20.52
N SER A 221 -7.98 2.97 21.30
CA SER A 221 -8.54 2.73 22.63
C SER A 221 -8.21 3.88 23.59
N LEU A 222 -6.94 4.28 23.65
CA LEU A 222 -6.49 5.40 24.49
C LEU A 222 -7.15 6.72 24.11
N LYS A 223 -7.38 6.97 22.81
CA LYS A 223 -8.12 8.16 22.35
C LYS A 223 -9.55 8.19 22.87
N LYS A 224 -10.24 7.04 22.90
CA LYS A 224 -11.60 6.95 23.45
C LYS A 224 -11.61 7.23 24.94
N GLU A 225 -10.64 6.65 25.67
CA GLU A 225 -10.50 6.88 27.12
C GLU A 225 -10.24 8.36 27.44
N ILE A 226 -9.33 9.02 26.70
CA ILE A 226 -9.07 10.46 26.85
C ILE A 226 -10.34 11.29 26.61
N ASN A 227 -11.12 10.97 25.56
CA ASN A 227 -12.36 11.70 25.28
C ASN A 227 -13.39 11.53 26.40
N ASN A 228 -13.52 10.33 26.97
CA ASN A 228 -14.39 10.08 28.11
C ASN A 228 -13.98 10.91 29.33
N LEU A 229 -12.68 10.94 29.65
CA LEU A 229 -12.13 11.75 30.75
C LEU A 229 -12.32 13.26 30.53
N ILE A 230 -12.26 13.73 29.28
CA ILE A 230 -12.54 15.13 28.92
C ILE A 230 -14.01 15.47 29.21
N GLU A 231 -14.95 14.60 28.82
CA GLU A 231 -16.38 14.82 29.09
C GLU A 231 -16.71 14.75 30.59
N GLU A 232 -16.13 13.80 31.31
CA GLU A 232 -16.27 13.71 32.77
C GLU A 232 -15.79 14.99 33.45
N ASN A 233 -14.63 15.53 33.04
CA ASN A 233 -14.12 16.80 33.57
C ASN A 233 -15.03 18.00 33.26
N LYS A 234 -15.68 18.03 32.10
CA LYS A 234 -16.65 19.09 31.77
C LYS A 234 -17.86 19.03 32.71
N ASN A 235 -18.39 17.83 32.95
CA ASN A 235 -19.52 17.60 33.85
C ASN A 235 -19.18 17.97 35.31
N LEU A 236 -18.00 17.57 35.80
CA LEU A 236 -17.53 17.97 37.13
C LEU A 236 -17.37 19.50 37.25
N LYS A 237 -16.93 20.16 36.17
CA LYS A 237 -16.80 21.62 36.15
C LYS A 237 -18.15 22.33 36.17
N THR A 238 -19.19 21.77 35.56
CA THR A 238 -20.56 22.31 35.65
C THR A 238 -21.14 22.08 37.03
N GLU A 239 -21.05 20.87 37.57
CA GLU A 239 -21.53 20.53 38.92
C GLU A 239 -20.88 21.43 39.98
N LYS A 240 -19.56 21.65 39.90
CA LYS A 240 -18.86 22.59 40.77
C LYS A 240 -19.39 24.02 40.69
N ARG A 241 -19.82 24.47 39.50
CA ARG A 241 -20.40 25.81 39.33
C ARG A 241 -21.78 25.88 39.97
N ASP A 242 -22.59 24.85 39.80
CA ASP A 242 -23.96 24.79 40.32
C ASP A 242 -23.97 24.75 41.85
N LEU A 243 -23.15 23.87 42.45
CA LEU A 243 -22.94 23.84 43.90
C LEU A 243 -22.45 25.19 44.45
N LYS A 244 -21.56 25.87 43.72
CA LYS A 244 -21.10 27.22 44.11
C LYS A 244 -22.22 28.27 44.05
N ASN A 245 -23.17 28.13 43.12
CA ASN A 245 -24.33 29.03 43.03
C ASN A 245 -25.35 28.74 44.15
N GLU A 246 -25.64 27.47 44.42
CA GLU A 246 -26.50 27.06 45.54
C GLU A 246 -25.96 27.57 46.88
N MET A 247 -24.64 27.43 47.10
CA MET A 247 -23.98 27.95 48.30
C MET A 247 -24.17 29.47 48.44
N ARG A 248 -24.04 30.24 47.35
CA ARG A 248 -24.27 31.70 47.37
C ARG A 248 -25.73 32.07 47.67
N LEU A 249 -26.68 31.29 47.16
CA LEU A 249 -28.11 31.50 47.45
C LEU A 249 -28.41 31.24 48.92
N MET A 250 -27.91 30.13 49.48
CA MET A 250 -28.02 29.84 50.91
C MET A 250 -27.38 30.93 51.77
N GLU A 251 -26.18 31.40 51.43
CA GLU A 251 -25.53 32.52 52.13
C GLU A 251 -26.33 33.83 52.06
N ALA A 252 -27.07 34.07 50.96
CA ALA A 252 -27.92 35.25 50.83
C ALA A 252 -29.21 35.12 51.66
N GLU A 253 -29.82 33.93 51.68
CA GLU A 253 -31.00 33.63 52.49
C GLU A 253 -30.70 33.74 53.98
N ILE A 254 -29.57 33.19 54.44
CA ILE A 254 -29.09 33.34 55.83
C ILE A 254 -28.92 34.81 56.19
N ARG A 255 -28.30 35.62 55.32
CA ARG A 255 -28.15 37.06 55.54
C ARG A 255 -29.48 37.79 55.63
N SER A 256 -30.45 37.44 54.78
CA SER A 256 -31.80 38.00 54.79
C SER A 256 -32.56 37.65 56.06
N LEU A 257 -32.52 36.39 56.49
CA LEU A 257 -33.12 35.92 57.74
C LEU A 257 -32.51 36.62 58.95
N ASN A 258 -31.19 36.72 59.02
CA ASN A 258 -30.49 37.44 60.09
C ASN A 258 -30.91 38.91 60.15
N LYS A 259 -31.08 39.57 58.99
CA LYS A 259 -31.57 40.95 58.93
C LYS A 259 -33.00 41.07 59.49
N LYS A 260 -33.93 40.18 59.09
CA LYS A 260 -35.32 40.18 59.62
C LYS A 260 -35.37 39.98 61.13
N ILE A 261 -34.47 39.16 61.69
CA ILE A 261 -34.34 38.96 63.13
C ILE A 261 -33.87 40.26 63.82
N ILE A 262 -32.87 40.94 63.28
CA ILE A 262 -32.30 42.18 63.85
C ILE A 262 -33.29 43.36 63.76
N ASP A 263 -33.98 43.50 62.63
CA ASP A 263 -34.88 44.64 62.35
C ASP A 263 -36.22 44.54 63.13
N GLY A 264 -36.43 43.50 63.93
CA GLY A 264 -37.60 43.39 64.82
C GLY A 264 -38.93 43.11 64.11
N ASP A 265 -38.90 42.74 62.83
CA ASP A 265 -40.08 42.49 61.98
C ASP A 265 -40.67 41.07 62.17
N ILE A 266 -40.07 40.26 63.04
CA ILE A 266 -40.74 39.10 63.64
C ILE A 266 -41.45 39.64 64.88
N GLY A 267 -42.68 40.10 64.68
CA GLY A 267 -43.60 40.32 65.78
C GLY A 267 -43.63 39.09 66.68
N SER A 268 -43.69 39.32 67.99
CA SER A 268 -43.77 38.33 69.05
C SER A 268 -45.07 37.51 68.99
N GLU A 269 -45.26 36.73 67.94
CA GLU A 269 -46.13 35.56 68.01
C GLU A 269 -45.28 34.41 68.53
N ASP A 270 -45.65 33.94 69.72
CA ASP A 270 -45.16 32.73 70.36
C ASP A 270 -45.24 31.55 69.38
N VAL A 271 -44.24 31.39 68.54
CA VAL A 271 -43.94 30.11 67.92
C VAL A 271 -43.04 29.40 68.91
N ASP A 272 -43.67 28.50 69.68
CA ASP A 272 -43.00 27.46 70.45
C ASP A 272 -42.23 26.56 69.47
N ILE A 273 -41.08 27.06 68.99
CA ILE A 273 -40.10 26.26 68.28
C ILE A 273 -39.36 25.47 69.35
N LYS A 274 -39.95 24.33 69.73
CA LYS A 274 -39.13 23.23 70.25
C LYS A 274 -38.01 23.00 69.24
N CYS A 275 -36.80 23.33 69.69
CA CYS A 275 -35.58 23.17 68.95
C CYS A 275 -35.27 21.69 68.77
N ASP A 276 -35.88 21.05 67.77
CA ASP A 276 -35.47 19.74 67.24
C ASP A 276 -34.37 19.87 66.16
N LYS A 277 -33.77 21.07 66.03
CA LYS A 277 -32.79 21.39 64.99
C LYS A 277 -31.45 20.67 65.15
N ASN A 278 -31.16 20.08 66.31
CA ASN A 278 -29.90 19.36 66.54
C ASN A 278 -29.92 17.88 66.12
N ASN A 279 -31.07 17.31 65.73
CA ASN A 279 -31.14 15.87 65.47
C ASN A 279 -31.13 15.51 63.96
N ALA A 280 -31.86 16.24 63.11
CA ALA A 280 -31.97 15.90 61.69
C ALA A 280 -30.69 16.21 60.89
N TYR A 281 -30.07 17.37 61.12
CA TYR A 281 -28.82 17.76 60.45
C TYR A 281 -27.64 16.91 60.92
N SER A 282 -27.57 16.63 62.24
CA SER A 282 -26.56 15.75 62.84
C SER A 282 -26.66 14.30 62.34
N ASN A 283 -27.89 13.78 62.14
CA ASN A 283 -28.08 12.43 61.61
C ASN A 283 -27.72 12.32 60.13
N ASN A 284 -28.03 13.31 59.29
CA ASN A 284 -27.62 13.28 57.89
C ASN A 284 -26.09 13.35 57.75
N VAL A 285 -25.42 14.24 58.49
CA VAL A 285 -23.94 14.32 58.48
C VAL A 285 -23.32 13.01 58.99
N ARG A 286 -23.86 12.41 60.05
CA ARG A 286 -23.41 11.09 60.52
C ARG A 286 -23.57 10.00 59.48
N GLN A 287 -24.70 9.95 58.77
CA GLN A 287 -24.93 8.94 57.72
C GLN A 287 -23.99 9.13 56.53
N THR A 288 -23.76 10.37 56.08
CA THR A 288 -22.81 10.64 54.99
C THR A 288 -21.37 10.28 55.38
N VAL A 289 -20.96 10.57 56.62
CA VAL A 289 -19.62 10.23 57.13
C VAL A 289 -19.43 8.72 57.25
N ILE A 290 -20.46 7.98 57.68
CA ILE A 290 -20.44 6.51 57.71
C ILE A 290 -20.33 5.91 56.30
N GLN A 291 -21.06 6.47 55.32
CA GLN A 291 -21.04 6.02 53.93
C GLN A 291 -19.66 6.22 53.29
N LEU A 292 -19.05 7.39 53.49
CA LEU A 292 -17.73 7.71 52.96
C LEU A 292 -16.63 6.84 53.58
N MET A 293 -16.69 6.58 54.88
CA MET A 293 -15.72 5.73 55.57
C MET A 293 -15.87 4.24 55.20
N SER A 294 -17.09 3.78 54.94
CA SER A 294 -17.34 2.41 54.46
C SER A 294 -16.80 2.20 53.04
N ASN A 295 -16.98 3.18 52.14
CA ASN A 295 -16.42 3.16 50.79
C ASN A 295 -14.87 3.17 50.78
N ALA A 296 -14.25 3.70 51.85
CA ALA A 296 -12.80 3.71 52.04
C ALA A 296 -12.25 2.48 52.79
N GLY A 297 -13.09 1.49 53.14
CA GLY A 297 -12.66 0.26 53.80
C GLY A 297 -12.27 0.40 55.28
N VAL A 298 -12.71 1.48 55.94
CA VAL A 298 -12.39 1.74 57.35
C VAL A 298 -13.26 0.88 58.28
N SER A 299 -12.65 0.27 59.29
CA SER A 299 -13.37 -0.59 60.24
C SER A 299 -14.37 0.19 61.09
N ALA A 300 -15.50 -0.43 61.43
CA ALA A 300 -16.60 0.19 62.16
C ALA A 300 -16.20 0.78 63.53
N GLU A 301 -15.18 0.21 64.17
CA GLU A 301 -14.67 0.71 65.46
C GLU A 301 -13.92 2.05 65.31
N ASN A 302 -13.18 2.23 64.21
CA ASN A 302 -12.50 3.48 63.92
C ASN A 302 -13.48 4.57 63.44
N CYS A 303 -14.54 4.19 62.73
CA CYS A 303 -15.64 5.08 62.37
C CYS A 303 -16.31 5.70 63.61
N SER A 304 -16.57 4.89 64.65
CA SER A 304 -17.15 5.38 65.92
C SER A 304 -16.23 6.37 66.64
N LYS A 305 -14.90 6.15 66.63
CA LYS A 305 -13.93 7.05 67.25
C LYS A 305 -13.87 8.41 66.56
N VAL A 306 -13.90 8.43 65.22
CA VAL A 306 -13.90 9.68 64.43
C VAL A 306 -15.20 10.46 64.63
N ILE A 307 -16.36 9.79 64.62
CA ILE A 307 -17.65 10.45 64.87
C ILE A 307 -17.68 11.08 66.27
N LYS A 308 -17.10 10.42 67.28
CA LYS A 308 -17.01 10.95 68.64
C LYS A 308 -16.15 12.22 68.71
N ILE A 309 -14.97 12.21 68.08
CA ILE A 309 -14.05 13.36 68.05
C ILE A 309 -14.68 14.55 67.31
N VAL A 310 -15.35 14.32 66.18
CA VAL A 310 -16.03 15.37 65.41
C VAL A 310 -17.21 15.93 66.20
N SER A 311 -17.98 15.08 66.89
CA SER A 311 -19.11 15.52 67.73
C SER A 311 -18.64 16.37 68.92
N GLU A 312 -17.51 16.01 69.55
CA GLU A 312 -16.94 16.73 70.69
C GLU A 312 -16.20 18.03 70.30
N GLY A 313 -15.67 18.10 69.07
CA GLY A 313 -15.01 19.30 68.54
C GLY A 313 -15.98 20.43 68.17
N VAL A 314 -17.16 20.09 67.66
CA VAL A 314 -18.19 21.07 67.26
C VAL A 314 -18.79 21.79 68.48
N CYS A 315 -19.01 21.09 69.60
CA CYS A 315 -19.53 21.73 70.82
C CYS A 315 -18.55 22.73 71.48
N LYS A 316 -17.24 22.65 71.21
CA LYS A 316 -16.26 23.57 71.81
C LYS A 316 -16.08 24.88 71.06
N GLN A 317 -16.59 25.01 69.83
CA GLN A 317 -16.50 26.26 69.06
C GLN A 317 -17.68 27.20 69.33
N GLU A 318 -18.81 26.72 69.84
CA GLU A 318 -19.97 27.56 70.15
C GLU A 318 -19.85 28.31 71.50
N ASP A 319 -18.99 27.86 72.43
CA ASP A 319 -18.76 28.52 73.72
C ASP A 319 -17.69 29.63 73.70
N SER A 320 -17.08 29.91 72.54
CA SER A 320 -15.97 30.88 72.39
C SER A 320 -16.23 31.99 71.36
N SER A 321 -17.49 32.21 70.96
CA SER A 321 -17.91 33.35 70.11
C SER A 321 -18.95 34.21 70.81
#